data_AF-A0A167XSY6-F1
#
_entry.id   AF-A0A167XSY6-F1
#
_cell.length_a   1.000
_cell.length_b   1.000
_cell.length_c   1.000
_cell.angle_alpha   90.00
_cell.angle_beta   90.00
_cell.angle_gamma   90.00
#
_symmetry.space_group_name_H-M   'P 1'
#
loop_
_entity.id
_entity.type
_entity.pdbx_description
1 polymer ?
#
loop_
_entity_poly.entity_id
_entity_poly.type
_entity_poly.pdbx_seq_one_letter_code
_entity_poly.pdbx_strand_id
1 'polypeptide(L)'
;MDETLPDSKAITAPVPIVDVATEDRHKSVLAADITHFVVQLSDKRLDSLMQSVAEVPYNFNKPWPSWFYIGKVLSKAFFDNEEQLEWLNAVRVRDREFIAFSNTEKNIPVQKEQNTEKEELRVVEVDFSKPQPGENLKLFWKPARGIICQKVQDWLDYASNEGCH
;
A
#
# COMPACT_ATOMS: atom_id res chain seq x y z
N MET A 1 13.53 -1.38 -15.62
CA MET A 1 13.88 -1.79 -14.25
C MET A 1 15.38 -1.97 -14.21
N ASP A 2 16.04 -1.48 -13.17
CA ASP A 2 17.48 -1.64 -12.96
C ASP A 2 17.71 -2.78 -11.97
N GLU A 3 18.24 -3.90 -12.46
CA GLU A 3 18.49 -5.09 -11.66
C GLU A 3 19.75 -4.99 -10.78
N THR A 4 20.55 -3.94 -10.96
CA THR A 4 21.74 -3.69 -10.13
C THR A 4 21.40 -3.00 -8.80
N LEU A 5 20.18 -2.48 -8.69
CA LEU A 5 19.69 -1.80 -7.50
C LEU A 5 18.93 -2.77 -6.58
N PRO A 6 18.83 -2.44 -5.27
CA PRO A 6 17.90 -3.14 -4.37
C PRO A 6 16.47 -3.09 -4.91
N ASP A 7 15.66 -4.12 -4.62
CA ASP A 7 14.30 -4.22 -5.15
C ASP A 7 13.42 -2.98 -4.85
N SER A 8 13.60 -2.35 -3.68
CA SER A 8 12.91 -1.11 -3.31
C SER A 8 13.28 0.12 -4.14
N LYS A 9 14.34 0.02 -4.95
CA LYS A 9 14.89 1.09 -5.81
C LYS A 9 15.02 0.66 -7.27
N ALA A 10 14.69 -0.58 -7.62
CA ALA A 10 14.85 -1.13 -8.97
C ALA A 10 13.95 -0.45 -10.02
N ILE A 11 12.85 0.18 -9.59
CA ILE A 11 12.03 1.04 -10.46
C ILE A 11 12.45 2.50 -10.22
N THR A 12 13.09 3.08 -11.23
CA THR A 12 13.64 4.44 -11.22
C THR A 12 12.72 5.47 -11.88
N ALA A 13 11.55 5.05 -12.36
CA ALA A 13 10.55 5.96 -12.90
C ALA A 13 10.13 6.98 -11.82
N PRO A 14 9.84 8.25 -12.21
CA PRO A 14 9.34 9.23 -11.26
C PRO A 14 7.97 8.80 -10.71
N VAL A 15 7.68 9.12 -9.45
CA VAL A 15 6.36 8.84 -8.88
C VAL A 15 5.32 9.80 -9.49
N PRO A 16 4.25 9.29 -10.13
CA PRO A 16 3.25 10.09 -10.82
C PRO A 16 2.39 10.92 -9.84
N ILE A 17 1.72 11.94 -10.38
CA ILE A 17 0.66 12.67 -9.68
C ILE A 17 -0.59 11.79 -9.63
N VAL A 18 -1.25 11.77 -8.46
CA VAL A 18 -2.42 10.93 -8.22
C VAL A 18 -3.56 11.74 -7.65
N ASP A 19 -4.72 11.63 -8.27
CA ASP A 19 -5.98 12.19 -7.78
C ASP A 19 -6.60 11.19 -6.79
N VAL A 20 -6.71 11.60 -5.52
CA VAL A 20 -7.25 10.78 -4.42
C VAL A 20 -8.74 11.09 -4.24
N ALA A 21 -9.58 10.05 -4.32
CA ALA A 21 -11.01 10.14 -4.09
C ALA A 21 -11.48 9.22 -2.96
N THR A 22 -12.57 9.61 -2.29
CA THR A 22 -13.31 8.78 -1.33
C THR A 22 -14.78 9.18 -1.31
N GLU A 23 -15.62 8.37 -0.65
CA GLU A 23 -17.03 8.69 -0.43
C GLU A 23 -17.18 9.89 0.51
N ASP A 24 -18.22 10.70 0.31
CA ASP A 24 -18.43 11.94 1.08
C ASP A 24 -18.44 11.73 2.60
N ARG A 25 -19.01 10.61 3.06
CA ARG A 25 -19.07 10.23 4.48
C ARG A 25 -17.71 9.95 5.11
N HIS A 26 -16.65 9.77 4.32
CA HIS A 26 -15.30 9.47 4.77
C HIS A 26 -14.32 10.63 4.53
N LYS A 27 -14.74 11.72 3.88
CA LYS A 27 -13.90 12.89 3.61
C LYS A 27 -13.36 13.59 4.86
N SER A 28 -14.00 13.41 6.01
CA SER A 28 -13.54 13.98 7.29
C SER A 28 -12.41 13.18 7.95
N VAL A 29 -12.12 11.96 7.47
CA VAL A 29 -11.00 11.16 7.99
C VAL A 29 -9.70 11.71 7.42
N LEU A 30 -8.77 12.08 8.30
CA LEU A 30 -7.47 12.57 7.89
C LEU A 30 -6.58 11.40 7.45
N ALA A 31 -5.81 11.58 6.38
CA ALA A 31 -4.85 10.56 5.93
C ALA A 31 -3.87 10.17 7.05
N ALA A 32 -3.47 11.14 7.87
CA ALA A 32 -2.60 10.94 9.04
C ALA A 32 -3.17 9.96 10.07
N ASP A 33 -4.49 9.76 10.11
CA ASP A 33 -5.14 8.85 11.04
C ASP A 33 -5.18 7.40 10.54
N ILE A 34 -4.84 7.15 9.28
CA ILE A 34 -4.84 5.82 8.68
C ILE A 34 -3.54 5.12 9.04
N THR A 35 -3.64 3.93 9.64
CA THR A 35 -2.47 3.15 10.06
C THR A 35 -2.00 2.19 8.98
N HIS A 36 -2.94 1.64 8.17
CA HIS A 36 -2.60 0.65 7.15
C HIS A 36 -3.40 0.85 5.86
N PHE A 37 -2.74 0.56 4.75
CA PHE A 37 -3.30 0.67 3.40
C PHE A 37 -3.23 -0.70 2.73
N VAL A 38 -4.35 -1.18 2.19
CA VAL A 38 -4.40 -2.43 1.44
C VAL A 38 -4.82 -2.14 0.02
N VAL A 39 -3.89 -2.32 -0.91
CA VAL A 39 -4.15 -2.21 -2.34
C VAL A 39 -4.69 -3.52 -2.86
N GLN A 40 -5.81 -3.47 -3.60
CA GLN A 40 -6.34 -4.63 -4.31
C GLN A 40 -6.25 -4.42 -5.82
N LEU A 41 -5.45 -5.23 -6.51
CA LEU A 41 -5.32 -5.14 -7.96
C LEU A 41 -5.45 -6.50 -8.62
N SER A 42 -6.17 -6.53 -9.74
CA SER A 42 -6.15 -7.70 -10.63
C SER A 42 -4.87 -7.70 -11.46
N ASP A 43 -4.48 -8.86 -11.97
CA ASP A 43 -3.31 -9.03 -12.85
C ASP A 43 -3.32 -8.02 -14.01
N LYS A 44 -4.47 -7.89 -14.69
CA LYS A 44 -4.64 -6.93 -15.79
C LYS A 44 -4.48 -5.48 -15.34
N ARG A 45 -4.88 -5.16 -14.11
CA ARG A 45 -4.74 -3.80 -13.57
C ARG A 45 -3.32 -3.52 -13.12
N LEU A 46 -2.63 -4.48 -12.50
CA LEU A 46 -1.20 -4.39 -12.17
C LEU A 46 -0.38 -4.13 -13.43
N ASP A 47 -0.57 -4.94 -14.47
CA ASP A 47 0.18 -4.80 -15.72
C ASP A 47 -0.10 -3.45 -16.40
N SER A 48 -1.38 -3.07 -16.52
CA SER A 48 -1.75 -1.75 -17.06
C SER A 48 -1.23 -0.58 -16.23
N LEU A 49 -1.16 -0.72 -14.91
CA LEU A 49 -0.63 0.30 -14.01
C LEU A 49 0.87 0.45 -14.25
N MET A 50 1.64 -0.63 -14.12
CA MET A 50 3.10 -0.61 -14.26
C MET A 50 3.54 -0.13 -15.64
N GLN A 51 2.86 -0.57 -16.69
CA GLN A 51 3.12 -0.10 -18.05
C GLN A 51 2.87 1.41 -18.19
N SER A 52 1.87 1.96 -17.49
CA SER A 52 1.51 3.38 -17.59
C SER A 52 2.42 4.29 -16.78
N VAL A 53 2.93 3.83 -15.63
CA VAL A 53 3.63 4.69 -14.65
C VAL A 53 5.14 4.55 -14.72
N ALA A 54 5.61 3.40 -15.17
CA ALA A 54 7.03 3.05 -15.14
C ALA A 54 7.51 2.43 -16.47
N GLU A 55 6.65 2.34 -17.49
CA GLU A 55 6.95 1.76 -18.81
C GLU A 55 7.58 0.37 -18.73
N VAL A 56 7.22 -0.39 -17.69
CA VAL A 56 7.70 -1.76 -17.47
C VAL A 56 6.51 -2.71 -17.34
N PRO A 57 6.60 -3.93 -17.93
CA PRO A 57 5.58 -4.96 -17.71
C PRO A 57 5.64 -5.46 -16.27
N TYR A 58 4.50 -5.93 -15.74
CA TYR A 58 4.48 -6.52 -14.41
C TYR A 58 5.12 -7.92 -14.42
N ASN A 59 6.09 -8.15 -13.54
CA ASN A 59 6.77 -9.44 -13.41
C ASN A 59 6.22 -10.24 -12.22
N PHE A 60 5.36 -11.23 -12.49
CA PHE A 60 4.80 -12.11 -11.47
C PHE A 60 5.82 -12.99 -10.74
N ASN A 61 6.99 -13.24 -11.34
CA ASN A 61 8.07 -14.01 -10.70
C ASN A 61 8.94 -13.13 -9.79
N LYS A 62 8.91 -11.81 -9.99
CA LYS A 62 9.63 -10.82 -9.20
C LYS A 62 8.73 -9.62 -8.92
N PRO A 63 7.68 -9.79 -8.10
CA PRO A 63 6.66 -8.77 -7.93
C PRO A 63 7.09 -7.64 -6.97
N TRP A 64 8.05 -7.91 -6.08
CA TRP A 64 8.46 -6.99 -5.00
C TRP A 64 8.85 -5.57 -5.47
N PRO A 65 9.65 -5.37 -6.54
CA PRO A 65 9.93 -4.02 -7.03
C PRO A 65 8.69 -3.21 -7.38
N SER A 66 7.68 -3.86 -7.98
CA SER A 66 6.40 -3.23 -8.31
C SER A 66 5.61 -2.90 -7.05
N TRP A 67 5.60 -3.79 -6.05
CA TRP A 67 4.95 -3.53 -4.76
C TRP A 67 5.58 -2.34 -4.04
N PHE A 68 6.91 -2.26 -3.99
CA PHE A 68 7.61 -1.11 -3.40
C PHE A 68 7.27 0.18 -4.15
N TYR A 69 7.25 0.15 -5.48
CA TYR A 69 6.89 1.32 -6.28
C TYR A 69 5.43 1.75 -6.06
N ILE A 70 4.49 0.81 -6.00
CA ILE A 70 3.09 1.09 -5.63
C ILE A 70 3.01 1.73 -4.22
N GLY A 71 3.82 1.24 -3.28
CA GLY A 71 3.95 1.84 -1.94
C GLY A 71 4.36 3.32 -2.01
N LYS A 72 5.39 3.66 -2.80
CA LYS A 72 5.81 5.06 -3.01
C LYS A 72 4.72 5.93 -3.62
N VAL A 73 3.99 5.39 -4.61
CA VAL A 73 2.87 6.07 -5.25
C VAL A 73 1.79 6.41 -4.23
N LEU A 74 1.39 5.45 -3.40
CA LEU A 74 0.43 5.69 -2.32
C LEU A 74 0.97 6.68 -1.29
N SER A 75 2.22 6.50 -0.87
CA SER A 75 2.85 7.32 0.15
C SER A 75 2.82 8.80 -0.27
N LYS A 76 3.24 9.09 -1.50
CA LYS A 76 3.19 10.44 -2.05
C LYS A 76 1.77 10.97 -2.18
N ALA A 77 0.82 10.13 -2.62
CA ALA A 77 -0.56 10.55 -2.83
C ALA A 77 -1.27 10.95 -1.53
N PHE A 78 -0.99 10.26 -0.42
CA PHE A 78 -1.64 10.51 0.87
C PHE A 78 -0.87 11.50 1.76
N PHE A 79 0.45 11.60 1.62
CA PHE A 79 1.30 12.31 2.57
C PHE A 79 2.30 13.29 1.94
N ASP A 80 2.35 13.40 0.61
CA ASP A 80 3.38 14.15 -0.12
C ASP A 80 4.83 13.71 0.23
N ASN A 81 4.98 12.46 0.68
CA ASN A 81 6.24 11.82 1.07
C ASN A 81 6.30 10.42 0.45
N GLU A 82 7.34 10.10 -0.33
CA GLU A 82 7.46 8.80 -1.01
C GLU A 82 7.87 7.64 -0.09
N GLU A 83 8.32 7.92 1.14
CA GLU A 83 8.95 6.95 2.05
C GLU A 83 8.15 6.67 3.34
N GLN A 84 6.99 7.30 3.51
CA GLN A 84 6.17 7.17 4.71
C GLN A 84 5.40 5.83 4.80
N LEU A 85 5.11 5.20 3.66
CA LEU A 85 4.51 3.86 3.64
C LEU A 85 5.56 2.78 3.40
N GLU A 86 5.63 1.83 4.32
CA GLU A 86 6.47 0.65 4.22
C GLU A 86 5.64 -0.58 3.84
N TRP A 87 6.20 -1.45 3.01
CA TRP A 87 5.57 -2.72 2.66
C TRP A 87 5.49 -3.63 3.88
N LEU A 88 4.28 -4.07 4.23
CA LEU A 88 4.02 -4.99 5.34
C LEU A 88 4.01 -6.44 4.87
N ASN A 89 3.12 -6.75 3.93
CA ASN A 89 2.96 -8.10 3.39
C ASN A 89 2.14 -8.07 2.09
N ALA A 90 2.10 -9.20 1.38
CA ALA A 90 1.21 -9.38 0.25
C ALA A 90 0.64 -10.80 0.21
N VAL A 91 -0.58 -10.93 -0.32
CA VAL A 91 -1.17 -12.24 -0.63
C VAL A 91 -1.83 -12.21 -2.00
N ARG A 92 -1.65 -13.31 -2.73
CA ARG A 92 -2.31 -13.54 -4.01
C ARG A 92 -3.52 -14.46 -3.82
N VAL A 93 -4.66 -14.04 -4.32
CA VAL A 93 -5.90 -14.84 -4.35
C VAL A 93 -6.42 -14.85 -5.77
N ARG A 94 -6.33 -16.01 -6.44
CA ARG A 94 -6.68 -16.18 -7.86
C ARG A 94 -5.87 -15.20 -8.75
N ASP A 95 -6.56 -14.28 -9.42
CA ASP A 95 -6.04 -13.28 -10.36
C ASP A 95 -5.85 -11.91 -9.72
N ARG A 96 -5.77 -11.86 -8.38
CA ARG A 96 -5.66 -10.61 -7.61
C ARG A 96 -4.58 -10.67 -6.56
N GLU A 97 -3.91 -9.55 -6.37
CA GLU A 97 -2.96 -9.33 -5.30
C GLU A 97 -3.50 -8.29 -4.32
N PHE A 98 -3.33 -8.60 -3.05
CA PHE A 98 -3.60 -7.74 -1.92
C PHE A 98 -2.26 -7.37 -1.31
N ILE A 99 -1.88 -6.10 -1.42
CA ILE A 99 -0.58 -5.60 -0.99
C ILE A 99 -0.83 -4.63 0.16
N ALA A 100 -0.32 -4.95 1.34
CA ALA A 100 -0.49 -4.15 2.53
C ALA A 100 0.74 -3.31 2.83
N PHE A 101 0.49 -2.09 3.29
CA PHE A 101 1.49 -1.13 3.70
C PHE A 101 1.16 -0.57 5.08
N SER A 102 2.20 -0.33 5.87
CA SER A 102 2.12 0.31 7.19
C SER A 102 2.53 1.76 7.08
N ASN A 103 1.81 2.64 7.76
CA ASN A 103 2.19 4.04 7.93
C ASN A 103 3.22 4.16 9.06
N THR A 104 4.45 4.53 8.71
CA THR A 104 5.57 4.50 9.67
C THR A 104 5.49 5.58 10.73
N GLU A 105 4.82 6.71 10.46
CA GLU A 105 4.55 7.74 11.47
C GLU A 105 3.54 7.29 12.52
N LYS A 106 2.83 6.18 12.25
CA LYS A 106 1.91 5.51 13.16
C LYS A 106 2.42 4.16 13.63
N ASN A 107 3.71 3.87 13.44
CA ASN A 107 4.28 2.60 13.89
C ASN A 107 4.08 2.48 15.40
N ILE A 108 3.22 1.54 15.77
CA ILE A 108 2.95 1.12 17.14
C ILE A 108 4.29 0.60 17.70
N PRO A 109 4.84 1.18 18.77
CA PRO A 109 6.01 0.60 19.41
C PRO A 109 5.63 -0.80 19.90
N VAL A 110 6.37 -1.82 19.46
CA VAL A 110 6.19 -3.24 19.85
C VAL A 110 6.57 -3.49 21.33
N GLN A 111 6.69 -2.44 22.15
CA GLN A 111 7.01 -2.57 23.57
C GLN A 111 5.78 -2.33 24.43
N LYS A 112 5.32 -3.44 25.02
CA LYS A 112 4.41 -3.57 26.15
C LYS A 112 4.42 -2.35 27.08
N GLU A 113 3.31 -1.62 27.14
CA GLU A 113 2.79 -1.12 28.41
C GLU A 113 1.28 -1.35 28.45
N GLN A 114 0.86 -2.10 29.47
CA GLN A 114 -0.54 -2.22 29.86
C GLN A 114 -1.02 -0.82 30.27
N ASN A 115 -2.10 -0.34 29.65
CA ASN A 115 -2.83 0.92 29.94
C ASN A 115 -2.52 2.17 29.13
N THR A 116 -2.35 2.05 27.81
CA THR A 116 -2.60 3.16 26.89
C THR A 116 -3.52 2.65 25.80
N GLU A 117 -4.56 3.42 25.47
CA GLU A 117 -5.55 3.09 24.43
C GLU A 117 -4.82 2.51 23.20
N LYS A 118 -5.03 1.22 22.94
CA LYS A 118 -4.47 0.51 21.80
C LYS A 118 -4.87 1.35 20.58
N GLU A 119 -3.92 2.03 19.92
CA GLU A 119 -4.26 2.86 18.76
C GLU A 119 -5.07 1.99 17.80
N GLU A 120 -6.30 2.42 17.54
CA GLU A 120 -7.28 1.61 16.85
C GLU A 120 -6.77 1.32 15.44
N LEU A 121 -6.75 0.04 15.06
CA LEU A 121 -6.31 -0.38 13.73
C LEU A 121 -7.23 0.22 12.65
N ARG A 122 -6.77 1.31 12.02
CA ARG A 122 -7.47 2.00 10.93
C ARG A 122 -6.91 1.57 9.59
N VAL A 123 -7.52 0.54 9.02
CA VAL A 123 -7.16 0.00 7.71
C VAL A 123 -8.09 0.57 6.63
N VAL A 124 -7.51 0.98 5.50
CA VAL A 124 -8.26 1.34 4.30
C VAL A 124 -7.96 0.39 3.14
N GLU A 125 -8.98 0.13 2.34
CA GLU A 125 -8.83 -0.50 1.04
C GLU A 125 -8.65 0.57 -0.02
N VAL A 126 -7.64 0.42 -0.88
CA VAL A 126 -7.31 1.32 -1.97
C VAL A 126 -7.45 0.61 -3.31
N ASP A 127 -8.24 1.20 -4.19
CA ASP A 127 -8.48 0.73 -5.55
C ASP A 127 -7.91 1.74 -6.56
N PHE A 128 -7.06 1.28 -7.48
CA PHE A 128 -6.61 2.11 -8.61
C PHE A 128 -7.61 2.02 -9.76
N SER A 129 -8.01 3.17 -10.29
CA SER A 129 -8.76 3.26 -11.55
C SER A 129 -7.90 2.86 -12.74
N LYS A 130 -8.53 2.62 -13.90
CA LYS A 130 -7.78 2.23 -15.10
C LYS A 130 -7.00 3.46 -15.55
N PRO A 131 -5.66 3.39 -15.68
CA PRO A 131 -4.90 4.52 -16.20
C PRO A 131 -5.46 4.97 -17.55
N GLN A 132 -5.65 6.28 -17.71
CA GLN A 132 -6.05 6.89 -18.98
C GLN A 132 -4.86 7.68 -19.54
N PRO A 133 -4.54 7.56 -20.83
CA PRO A 133 -3.47 8.32 -21.44
C PRO A 133 -3.68 9.84 -21.26
N GLY A 134 -2.67 10.53 -20.74
CA GLY A 134 -2.70 11.99 -20.54
C GLY A 134 -3.48 12.46 -19.31
N GLU A 135 -4.04 11.55 -18.51
CA GLU A 135 -4.66 11.89 -17.23
C GLU A 135 -3.77 11.46 -16.05
N ASN A 136 -3.94 12.12 -14.90
CA ASN A 136 -3.38 11.65 -13.65
C ASN A 136 -3.93 10.26 -13.31
N LEU A 137 -3.16 9.50 -12.53
CA LEU A 137 -3.70 8.30 -11.92
C LEU A 137 -4.83 8.70 -10.97
N LYS A 138 -5.85 7.85 -10.89
CA LYS A 138 -6.97 8.06 -9.97
C LYS A 138 -7.01 6.89 -9.01
N LEU A 139 -6.97 7.19 -7.72
CA LEU A 139 -7.18 6.20 -6.66
C LEU A 139 -8.45 6.50 -5.89
N PHE A 140 -9.10 5.45 -5.43
CA PHE A 140 -10.26 5.53 -4.57
C PHE A 140 -9.99 4.74 -3.30
N TRP A 141 -10.34 5.29 -2.14
CA TRP A 141 -10.19 4.59 -0.88
C TRP A 141 -11.47 4.58 -0.06
N LYS A 142 -11.60 3.54 0.78
CA LYS A 142 -12.69 3.36 1.74
C LYS A 142 -12.17 2.62 2.98
N PRO A 143 -12.86 2.70 4.13
CA PRO A 143 -12.56 1.82 5.26
C PRO A 143 -12.57 0.35 4.83
N ALA A 144 -11.59 -0.39 5.30
CA ALA A 144 -11.44 -1.79 4.93
C ALA A 144 -12.56 -2.65 5.54
N ARG A 145 -12.91 -3.72 4.81
CA ARG A 145 -13.83 -4.74 5.31
C ARG A 145 -13.19 -5.49 6.48
N GLY A 146 -14.00 -5.95 7.42
CA GLY A 146 -13.52 -6.64 8.63
C GLY A 146 -12.57 -7.82 8.35
N ILE A 147 -12.77 -8.56 7.26
CA ILE A 147 -11.86 -9.64 6.86
C ILE A 147 -10.46 -9.14 6.46
N ILE A 148 -10.36 -7.96 5.85
CA ILE A 148 -9.10 -7.32 5.51
C ILE A 148 -8.43 -6.78 6.77
N CYS A 149 -9.17 -6.15 7.67
CA CYS A 149 -8.64 -5.70 8.96
C CYS A 149 -8.08 -6.87 9.77
N GLN A 150 -8.82 -7.98 9.85
CA GLN A 150 -8.35 -9.19 10.53
C GLN A 150 -7.07 -9.72 9.89
N LYS A 151 -6.99 -9.75 8.56
CA LYS A 151 -5.80 -10.25 7.87
C LYS A 151 -4.56 -9.39 8.11
N VAL A 152 -4.72 -8.07 8.18
CA VAL A 152 -3.65 -7.14 8.56
C VAL A 152 -3.22 -7.38 10.00
N GLN A 153 -4.16 -7.56 10.93
CA GLN A 153 -3.85 -7.90 12.32
C GLN A 153 -3.05 -9.21 12.42
N ASP A 154 -3.45 -10.26 11.71
CA ASP A 154 -2.73 -11.53 11.70
C ASP A 154 -1.27 -11.37 11.22
N TRP A 155 -1.03 -10.50 10.22
CA TRP A 155 0.33 -10.21 9.74
C TRP A 155 1.16 -9.45 10.77
N LEU A 156 0.56 -8.50 11.49
CA LEU A 156 1.23 -7.76 12.56
C LEU A 156 1.58 -8.67 13.74
N ASP A 157 0.67 -9.56 14.12
CA ASP A 157 0.88 -10.52 15.20
C ASP A 157 2.01 -11.52 14.84
N TYR A 158 2.06 -11.96 13.58
CA TYR A 158 3.13 -12.82 13.08
C TYR A 158 4.51 -12.13 13.11
N ALA A 159 4.60 -10.90 12.57
CA ALA A 159 5.85 -10.13 12.56
C ALA A 159 6.37 -9.84 13.98
N SER A 160 5.47 -9.62 14.93
CA SER A 160 5.82 -9.41 16.34
C SER A 160 6.39 -10.66 17.02
N ASN A 161 5.97 -11.85 16.58
CA ASN A 161 6.44 -13.13 17.13
C ASN A 161 7.78 -13.59 16.54
N GLU A 162 8.11 -13.21 15.29
CA GLU A 162 9.42 -13.53 14.69
C GLU A 162 10.59 -12.74 15.31
N GLY A 163 10.32 -11.63 16.01
CA GLY A 163 11.34 -10.85 16.73
C GLY A 163 11.81 -11.43 18.08
N CYS A 164 11.39 -12.65 18.45
CA CYS A 164 11.66 -13.28 19.75
C CYS A 164 12.54 -14.56 19.70
N HIS A 165 13.31 -14.78 18.63
CA HIS A 165 14.26 -15.90 18.54
C HIS A 165 15.72 -15.45 18.46
#